data_AF-A0A382WIZ1-F1
#
_entry.id   AF-A0A382WIZ1-F1
#
_cell.length_a   1.000
_cell.length_b   1.000
_cell.length_c   1.000
_cell.angle_alpha   90.00
_cell.angle_beta   90.00
_cell.angle_gamma   90.00
#
_symmetry.space_group_name_H-M   'P 1'
#
loop_
_entity.id
_entity.type
_entity.pdbx_description
1 polymer ?
#
loop_
_entity_poly.entity_id
_entity_poly.type
_entity_poly.pdbx_seq_one_letter_code
_entity_poly.pdbx_strand_id
1 'polypeptide(L)'
;MDLTQSFPRSPKIKMSGLVMVPRMIDKARAYNAKTLGEYIFPCPLDKIILEFLNIDHEEIIHLAQKLTDEEIVLWIKERCLNRSEKDKEQINQKILERKPDTQESLNRFNKLRNEI
;
A
#
# COMPACT_ATOMS: atom_id res chain seq x y z
N MET A 1 -5.12 -13.92 3.48
CA MET A 1 -3.64 -13.95 3.65
C MET A 1 -3.35 -13.84 5.13
N ASP A 2 -2.42 -14.63 5.66
CA ASP A 2 -2.01 -14.57 7.06
C ASP A 2 -0.63 -13.90 7.17
N LEU A 3 -0.61 -12.67 7.68
CA LEU A 3 0.61 -11.88 7.84
C LEU A 3 1.30 -12.10 9.20
N THR A 4 0.77 -13.01 10.03
CA THR A 4 1.50 -13.52 11.19
C THR A 4 2.55 -14.55 10.80
N GLN A 5 2.40 -15.17 9.61
CA GLN A 5 3.27 -16.24 9.08
C GLN A 5 3.98 -15.87 7.77
N SER A 6 3.61 -14.75 7.14
CA SER A 6 4.14 -14.36 5.84
C SER A 6 4.27 -12.85 5.72
N PHE A 7 5.03 -12.40 4.71
CA PHE A 7 5.18 -10.98 4.41
C PHE A 7 4.24 -10.58 3.27
N PRO A 8 3.60 -9.40 3.34
CA PRO A 8 2.83 -8.89 2.21
C PRO A 8 3.80 -8.55 1.07
N ARG A 9 3.26 -8.45 -0.14
CA ARG A 9 4.03 -8.17 -1.35
C ARG A 9 4.92 -6.94 -1.21
N SER A 10 6.01 -6.94 -1.98
CA SER A 10 6.99 -5.85 -1.96
C SER A 10 6.32 -4.51 -2.25
N PRO A 11 6.68 -3.43 -1.52
CA PRO A 11 6.14 -2.10 -1.79
C PRO A 11 6.48 -1.58 -3.19
N LYS A 12 7.45 -2.18 -3.89
CA LYS A 12 7.88 -1.80 -5.25
C LYS A 12 7.07 -2.46 -6.37
N ILE A 13 6.28 -3.48 -6.09
CA ILE A 13 5.46 -4.14 -7.11
C ILE A 13 4.35 -3.17 -7.52
N LYS A 14 4.20 -2.97 -8.83
CA LYS A 14 3.17 -2.12 -9.41
C LYS A 14 1.91 -2.93 -9.71
N MET A 15 0.75 -2.33 -9.49
CA MET A 15 -0.56 -2.78 -9.96
C MET A 15 -1.24 -1.59 -10.64
N SER A 16 -1.67 -1.75 -11.89
CA SER A 16 -2.26 -0.66 -12.69
C SER A 16 -1.42 0.62 -12.74
N GLY A 17 -0.08 0.48 -12.72
CA GLY A 17 0.90 1.57 -12.76
C GLY A 17 1.26 2.17 -11.39
N LEU A 18 0.62 1.73 -10.30
CA LEU A 18 0.83 2.24 -8.94
C LEU A 18 1.59 1.24 -8.07
N VAL A 19 2.66 1.69 -7.42
CA VAL A 19 3.36 0.93 -6.36
C VAL A 19 2.50 0.86 -5.11
N MET A 20 2.91 0.06 -4.12
CA MET A 20 2.24 -0.11 -2.82
C MET A 20 0.82 -0.71 -2.86
N VAL A 21 0.07 -0.61 -3.96
CA VAL A 21 -1.28 -1.16 -4.11
C VAL A 21 -1.34 -2.66 -3.78
N PRO A 22 -0.48 -3.55 -4.34
CA PRO A 22 -0.53 -4.99 -3.99
C PRO A 22 -0.33 -5.23 -2.49
N ARG A 23 0.61 -4.49 -1.89
CA ARG A 23 0.93 -4.58 -0.46
C ARG A 23 -0.23 -4.10 0.41
N MET A 24 -0.91 -3.04 -0.01
CA MET A 24 -2.11 -2.50 0.67
C MET A 24 -3.26 -3.51 0.62
N ILE A 25 -3.48 -4.16 -0.53
CA ILE A 25 -4.51 -5.21 -0.69
C ILE A 25 -4.22 -6.41 0.22
N ASP A 26 -2.97 -6.87 0.28
CA ASP A 26 -2.57 -7.97 1.16
C ASP A 26 -2.87 -7.65 2.62
N LYS A 27 -2.56 -6.43 3.05
CA LYS A 27 -2.87 -5.94 4.40
C LYS A 27 -4.36 -5.82 4.65
N ALA A 28 -5.15 -5.33 3.69
CA ALA A 28 -6.61 -5.28 3.78
C ALA A 28 -7.22 -6.68 3.91
N ARG A 29 -6.75 -7.66 3.11
CA ARG A 29 -7.15 -9.07 3.21
C ARG A 29 -6.78 -9.68 4.56
N ALA A 30 -5.61 -9.37 5.09
CA ALA A 30 -5.18 -9.83 6.41
C ALA A 30 -5.97 -9.17 7.55
N TYR A 31 -6.30 -7.89 7.42
CA TYR A 31 -7.18 -7.17 8.34
C TYR A 31 -8.57 -7.82 8.40
N ASN A 32 -9.18 -8.09 7.24
CA ASN A 32 -10.47 -8.81 7.14
C ASN A 32 -10.44 -10.18 7.80
N ALA A 33 -9.34 -10.91 7.63
CA ALA A 33 -9.15 -12.24 8.20
C ALA A 33 -8.73 -12.24 9.68
N LYS A 34 -8.52 -11.07 10.29
CA LYS A 34 -7.96 -10.90 11.65
C LYS A 34 -6.57 -11.53 11.82
N THR A 35 -5.77 -11.53 10.75
CA THR A 35 -4.43 -12.12 10.66
C THR A 35 -3.40 -11.09 10.20
N LEU A 36 -3.55 -9.83 10.64
CA LEU A 36 -2.68 -8.73 10.24
C LEU A 36 -1.27 -8.79 10.86
N GLY A 37 -1.12 -9.42 12.03
CA GLY A 37 0.15 -9.50 12.74
C GLY A 37 0.64 -8.14 13.23
N GLU A 38 1.94 -7.88 13.09
CA GLU A 38 2.58 -6.61 13.49
C GLU A 38 2.37 -5.46 12.48
N TYR A 39 1.72 -5.73 11.36
CA TYR A 39 1.45 -4.72 10.36
C TYR A 39 0.37 -3.74 10.83
N ILE A 40 0.48 -2.49 10.40
CA ILE A 40 -0.52 -1.44 10.63
C ILE A 40 -1.27 -1.20 9.33
N PHE A 41 -2.60 -1.19 9.37
CA PHE A 41 -3.46 -0.90 8.22
C PHE A 41 -4.65 -0.03 8.64
N PRO A 42 -4.94 1.09 7.94
CA PRO A 42 -4.10 1.73 6.92
C PRO A 42 -2.89 2.45 7.55
N CYS A 43 -1.67 2.18 7.06
CA CYS A 43 -0.47 2.91 7.47
C CYS A 43 -0.30 4.21 6.65
N PRO A 44 0.64 5.12 7.02
CA PRO A 44 0.86 6.36 6.28
C PRO A 44 1.16 6.20 4.78
N LEU A 45 1.73 5.07 4.35
CA LEU A 45 1.96 4.79 2.92
C LEU A 45 0.68 4.32 2.20
N ASP A 46 -0.17 3.53 2.87
CA ASP A 46 -1.47 3.13 2.30
C ASP A 46 -2.34 4.37 2.08
N LYS A 47 -2.35 5.30 3.05
CA LYS A 47 -3.13 6.54 2.99
C LYS A 47 -2.83 7.38 1.75
N ILE A 48 -1.57 7.40 1.27
CA ILE A 48 -1.21 8.10 0.03
C ILE A 48 -1.94 7.50 -1.19
N ILE A 49 -2.07 6.17 -1.24
CA ILE A 49 -2.80 5.50 -2.30
C ILE A 49 -4.31 5.73 -2.18
N LEU A 50 -4.87 5.63 -0.96
CA LEU A 50 -6.29 5.87 -0.71
C LEU A 50 -6.70 7.30 -1.10
N GLU A 51 -5.89 8.30 -0.73
CA GLU A 51 -6.05 9.71 -1.13
C GLU A 51 -6.01 9.87 -2.65
N PHE A 52 -5.06 9.22 -3.33
CA PHE A 52 -4.94 9.31 -4.79
C PHE A 52 -6.14 8.73 -5.53
N LEU A 53 -6.63 7.57 -5.08
CA LEU A 53 -7.81 6.89 -5.60
C LEU A 53 -9.13 7.56 -5.17
N ASN A 54 -9.05 8.52 -4.25
CA ASN A 54 -10.17 9.21 -3.63
C ASN A 54 -11.17 8.22 -3.01
N ILE A 55 -10.66 7.30 -2.19
CA ILE A 55 -11.44 6.32 -1.43
C ILE A 55 -11.04 6.36 0.04
N ASP A 56 -11.91 5.87 0.92
CA ASP A 56 -11.54 5.61 2.30
C ASP A 56 -11.03 4.17 2.48
N HIS A 57 -10.66 3.86 3.72
CA HIS A 57 -10.17 2.54 4.07
C HIS A 57 -11.25 1.46 4.09
N GLU A 58 -12.52 1.81 4.31
CA GLU A 58 -13.63 0.85 4.30
C GLU A 58 -13.91 0.35 2.88
N GLU A 59 -13.81 1.23 1.88
CA GLU A 59 -13.97 0.86 0.47
C GLU A 59 -12.90 -0.16 0.04
N ILE A 60 -11.63 0.05 0.37
CA ILE A 60 -10.58 -0.93 0.01
C ILE A 60 -10.72 -2.25 0.80
N ILE A 61 -11.17 -2.21 2.05
CA ILE A 61 -11.46 -3.40 2.85
C ILE A 61 -12.53 -4.23 2.15
N HIS A 62 -13.59 -3.57 1.68
CA HIS A 62 -14.69 -4.21 0.96
C HIS A 62 -14.24 -4.82 -0.37
N LEU A 63 -13.48 -4.06 -1.16
CA LEU A 63 -12.93 -4.54 -2.43
C LEU A 63 -12.01 -5.76 -2.21
N ALA A 64 -11.12 -5.69 -1.22
CA ALA A 64 -10.20 -6.76 -0.89
C ALA A 64 -10.90 -8.05 -0.40
N GLN A 65 -12.10 -7.92 0.18
CA GLN A 65 -12.93 -9.04 0.61
C GLN A 65 -13.65 -9.71 -0.57
N LYS A 66 -14.14 -8.92 -1.53
CA LYS A 66 -15.04 -9.40 -2.58
C LYS A 66 -14.35 -9.74 -3.89
N LEU A 67 -13.23 -9.08 -4.19
CA LEU A 67 -12.63 -9.10 -5.51
C LEU A 67 -11.27 -9.81 -5.54
N THR A 68 -10.98 -10.45 -6.68
CA THR A 68 -9.65 -10.95 -7.01
C THR A 68 -8.70 -9.80 -7.38
N ASP A 69 -7.42 -10.11 -7.52
CA ASP A 69 -6.43 -9.10 -7.93
C ASP A 69 -6.69 -8.59 -9.35
N GLU A 70 -7.14 -9.47 -10.25
CA GLU A 70 -7.49 -9.12 -11.63
C GLU A 70 -8.69 -8.16 -11.68
N GLU A 71 -9.70 -8.41 -10.84
CA GLU A 71 -10.87 -7.54 -10.71
C GLU A 71 -10.50 -6.18 -10.10
N ILE A 72 -9.64 -6.16 -9.07
CA ILE A 72 -9.12 -4.91 -8.51
C ILE A 72 -8.28 -4.14 -9.53
N VAL A 73 -7.49 -4.83 -10.37
CA VAL A 73 -6.76 -4.20 -11.48
C VAL A 73 -7.70 -3.45 -12.41
N LEU A 74 -8.81 -4.08 -12.81
CA LEU A 74 -9.82 -3.46 -13.67
C LEU A 74 -10.48 -2.27 -12.96
N TRP A 75 -10.89 -2.45 -11.70
CA TRP A 75 -11.49 -1.39 -10.90
C TRP A 75 -10.56 -0.16 -10.76
N ILE A 76 -9.26 -0.36 -10.52
CA ILE A 76 -8.28 0.75 -10.45
C ILE A 76 -8.15 1.43 -11.81
N LYS A 77 -8.12 0.67 -12.92
CA LYS A 77 -8.04 1.26 -14.25
C LYS A 77 -9.24 2.16 -14.54
N GLU A 78 -10.45 1.73 -14.18
CA GLU A 78 -11.67 2.52 -14.28
C GLU A 78 -11.64 3.76 -13.39
N ARG A 79 -11.23 3.61 -12.12
CA ARG A 79 -11.11 4.72 -11.17
C ARG A 79 -10.09 5.76 -11.63
N CYS A 80 -9.04 5.32 -12.32
CA CYS A 80 -7.96 6.17 -12.81
C CYS A 80 -8.10 6.59 -14.28
N LEU A 81 -9.29 6.48 -14.91
CA LEU A 81 -9.49 6.86 -16.32
C LEU A 81 -9.05 8.30 -16.63
N ASN A 82 -9.28 9.22 -15.68
CA ASN A 82 -8.90 10.64 -15.81
C ASN A 82 -7.54 10.98 -15.17
N ARG A 83 -6.76 9.96 -14.75
CA ARG A 83 -5.43 10.14 -14.17
C ARG A 83 -4.38 9.81 -15.22
N SER A 84 -3.49 10.75 -15.49
CA SER A 84 -2.39 10.53 -16.42
C SER A 84 -1.36 9.56 -15.84
N GLU A 85 -0.55 8.94 -16.70
CA GLU A 85 0.60 8.15 -16.26
C GLU A 85 1.60 8.99 -15.44
N LYS A 86 1.68 10.30 -15.73
CA LYS A 86 2.49 11.25 -14.96
C LYS A 86 1.97 11.38 -13.52
N ASP A 87 0.66 11.44 -13.31
CA ASP A 87 0.08 11.51 -11.96
C ASP A 87 0.41 10.26 -11.16
N LYS A 88 0.28 9.08 -11.79
CA LYS A 88 0.64 7.80 -11.16
C LYS A 88 2.13 7.74 -10.80
N GLU A 89 3.00 8.23 -11.67
CA GLU A 89 4.43 8.23 -11.41
C GLU A 89 4.82 9.21 -10.30
N GLN A 90 4.16 10.37 -10.19
CA GLN A 90 4.36 11.28 -9.06
C GLN A 90 4.00 10.62 -7.73
N ILE A 91 2.92 9.84 -7.68
CA ILE A 91 2.57 9.07 -6.48
C ILE A 91 3.59 7.97 -6.20
N ASN A 92 4.06 7.27 -7.23
CA ASN A 92 5.11 6.27 -7.09
C ASN A 92 6.38 6.87 -6.47
N GLN A 93 6.84 8.01 -7.00
CA GLN A 93 8.00 8.73 -6.47
C GLN A 93 7.78 9.17 -5.03
N LYS A 94 6.62 9.77 -4.70
CA LYS A 94 6.27 10.18 -3.33
C LYS A 94 6.37 9.03 -2.32
N ILE A 95 6.04 7.80 -2.73
CA ILE A 95 6.15 6.61 -1.87
C ILE A 95 7.59 6.10 -1.81
N LEU A 96 8.25 5.95 -2.97
CA LEU A 96 9.57 5.32 -3.08
C LEU A 96 10.71 6.19 -2.54
N GLU A 97 10.58 7.51 -2.62
CA GLU A 97 11.59 8.47 -2.17
C GLU A 97 11.39 8.89 -0.70
N ARG A 98 10.36 8.35 -0.02
CA ARG A 98 10.09 8.70 1.37
C ARG A 98 11.24 8.25 2.25
N LYS A 99 11.74 9.18 3.05
CA LYS A 99 12.87 9.01 3.97
C LYS A 99 12.50 9.55 5.35
N PRO A 100 13.26 9.17 6.41
CA PRO A 100 13.12 9.79 7.71
C PRO A 100 13.20 11.32 7.61
N ASP A 101 12.25 12.01 8.24
CA ASP A 101 12.06 13.47 8.19
C ASP A 101 12.43 14.16 9.50
N THR A 102 12.75 13.39 10.54
CA THR A 102 13.20 13.87 11.85
C THR A 102 14.49 13.19 12.27
N GLN A 103 15.25 13.83 13.16
CA GLN A 103 16.46 13.21 13.71
C GLN A 103 16.14 11.89 14.44
N GLU A 104 15.01 11.84 15.14
CA GLU A 104 14.56 10.65 15.85
C GLU A 104 14.25 9.49 14.88
N SER A 105 13.48 9.75 13.81
CA SER A 105 13.17 8.73 12.81
C SER A 105 14.41 8.28 12.05
N LEU A 106 15.38 9.18 11.82
CA LEU A 106 16.65 8.87 11.21
C LEU A 106 17.51 7.96 12.12
N ASN A 107 17.57 8.27 13.41
CA ASN A 107 18.28 7.44 14.39
C ASN A 107 17.66 6.04 14.47
N ARG A 108 16.33 5.95 14.50
CA ARG A 108 15.61 4.66 14.47
C ARG A 108 15.91 3.88 13.19
N PHE A 109 15.88 4.54 12.03
CA PHE A 109 16.20 3.92 10.74
C PHE A 109 17.63 3.38 10.72
N ASN A 110 18.62 4.18 11.15
CA ASN A 110 20.02 3.76 11.16
C ASN A 110 20.26 2.59 12.12
N LYS A 111 19.60 2.58 13.28
CA LYS A 111 19.64 1.45 14.21
C LYS A 111 19.16 0.17 13.53
N LEU A 112 17.95 0.18 12.97
CA LEU A 112 17.36 -0.97 12.29
C LEU A 112 18.20 -1.44 11.09
N ARG A 113 18.73 -0.52 10.29
CA ARG A 113 19.56 -0.86 9.13
C ARG A 113 20.84 -1.60 9.53
N ASN A 114 21.45 -1.22 10.65
CA ASN A 114 22.72 -1.80 11.09
C ASN A 114 22.54 -3.12 11.89
N GLU A 115 21.30 -3.52 12.19
CA GLU A 115 20.96 -4.79 12.84
C GLU A 115 20.84 -5.97 11.87
N ILE A 116 20.97 -5.73 10.56
CA ILE A 116 20.83 -6.70 9.46
C ILE A 116 22.17 -6.80 8.73
#